data_AF-A0A8X8BKZ7-F1
#
_entry.id   AF-A0A8X8BKZ7-F1
#
_cell.length_a   1.000
_cell.length_b   1.000
_cell.length_c   1.000
_cell.angle_alpha   90.00
_cell.angle_beta   90.00
_cell.angle_gamma   90.00
#
_symmetry.space_group_name_H-M   'P 1'
#
loop_
_entity.id
_entity.type
_entity.pdbx_description
1 polymer ?
#
loop_
_entity_poly.entity_id
_entity_poly.type
_entity_poly.pdbx_seq_one_letter_code
_entity_poly.pdbx_strand_id
1 'polypeptide(L)'
;MVVAEVSRTEEERYKIKAVSQGRQEGWTTWEGVVSRNISWSDLWRIPQARVSFLIRATYDTLPCPRNLNQWFGNEESCALCNAPNASLQHILSGCKIALYQGRYRWRHDQVLRKLAEVLEGRRQGSTGPPLSEDCTSFVTEGGGQSILAQETSVPSHQALGKSYIAASYVKFLESAGARVVPIRSTNSVLQRRPANLQLGDPELDMPDQLESPADVALIDDFLHSSSEKSSKMTPFIG
;
A
#
# COMPACT_ATOMS: atom_id res chain seq x y z
N MET A 1 37.35 -21.81 29.58
CA MET A 1 37.73 -20.44 30.01
C MET A 1 38.72 -19.82 29.04
N VAL A 2 39.87 -20.44 28.76
CA VAL A 2 40.89 -19.90 27.82
C VAL A 2 40.35 -19.75 26.38
N VAL A 3 39.59 -20.72 25.87
CA VAL A 3 39.02 -20.65 24.51
C VAL A 3 38.06 -19.47 24.34
N ALA A 4 37.17 -19.25 25.30
CA ALA A 4 36.22 -18.13 25.26
C ALA A 4 36.95 -16.77 25.28
N GLU A 5 38.03 -16.68 26.04
CA GLU A 5 38.83 -15.45 26.12
C GLU A 5 39.65 -15.20 24.85
N VAL A 6 40.21 -16.25 24.24
CA VAL A 6 40.87 -16.16 22.93
C VAL A 6 39.87 -15.73 21.85
N SER A 7 38.68 -16.34 21.81
CA SER A 7 37.60 -15.95 20.88
C SER A 7 37.19 -14.49 21.06
N ARG A 8 37.01 -14.04 22.30
CA ARG A 8 36.70 -12.62 22.61
C ARG A 8 37.78 -11.69 22.10
N THR A 9 39.04 -12.03 22.33
CA THR A 9 40.19 -11.22 21.88
C THR A 9 40.28 -11.16 20.35
N GLU A 10 39.98 -12.26 19.67
CA GLU A 10 39.92 -12.32 18.20
C GLU A 10 38.74 -11.49 17.66
N GLU A 11 37.56 -11.62 18.26
CA GLU A 11 36.38 -10.82 17.90
C GLU A 11 36.63 -9.31 18.06
N GLU A 12 37.29 -8.90 19.14
CA GLU A 12 37.70 -7.51 19.36
C GLU A 12 38.65 -7.04 18.26
N ARG A 13 39.64 -7.85 17.86
CA ARG A 13 40.54 -7.54 16.73
C ARG A 13 39.77 -7.40 15.41
N TYR A 14 38.82 -8.29 15.14
CA TYR A 14 38.00 -8.21 13.92
C TYR A 14 37.10 -6.96 13.94
N LYS A 15 36.54 -6.60 15.10
CA LYS A 15 35.74 -5.38 15.27
C LYS A 15 36.58 -4.12 15.05
N ILE A 16 37.76 -4.04 15.66
CA ILE A 16 38.69 -2.90 15.46
C ILE A 16 39.07 -2.77 13.99
N LYS A 17 39.38 -3.89 13.33
CA LYS A 17 39.68 -3.90 11.89
C LYS A 17 38.46 -3.45 11.07
N ALA A 18 37.25 -3.89 11.41
CA ALA A 18 36.03 -3.50 10.72
C ALA A 18 35.73 -1.99 10.84
N VAL A 19 35.83 -1.44 12.05
CA VAL A 19 35.65 0.00 12.34
C VAL A 19 36.77 0.85 11.76
N SER A 20 37.91 0.26 11.38
CA SER A 20 38.97 1.00 10.67
C SER A 20 38.71 1.14 9.16
N GLN A 21 37.67 0.48 8.61
CA GLN A 21 37.37 0.52 7.18
C GLN A 21 36.48 1.72 6.85
N GLY A 22 37.06 2.92 6.73
CA GLY A 22 36.35 4.20 6.67
C GLY A 22 35.04 4.30 5.86
N ARG A 23 34.90 3.61 4.71
CA ARG A 23 33.64 3.58 3.94
C ARG A 23 32.86 2.27 4.00
N GLN A 24 33.53 1.16 4.36
CA GLN A 24 32.90 -0.17 4.46
C GLN A 24 32.43 -0.47 5.89
N GLU A 25 32.76 0.38 6.86
CA GLU A 25 32.30 0.33 8.25
C GLU A 25 30.83 0.70 8.45
N GLY A 26 30.11 1.08 7.39
CA GLY A 26 28.72 1.55 7.52
C GLY A 26 27.80 0.58 8.27
N TRP A 27 28.05 -0.73 8.22
CA TRP A 27 27.30 -1.76 8.95
C TRP A 27 27.58 -1.77 10.46
N THR A 28 28.72 -1.24 10.92
CA THR A 28 29.04 -1.19 12.36
C THR A 28 28.18 -0.16 13.10
N THR A 29 27.57 0.78 12.37
CA THR A 29 26.77 1.89 12.92
C THR A 29 25.26 1.66 12.74
N TRP A 30 24.82 0.46 12.35
CA TRP A 30 23.40 0.13 12.16
C TRP A 30 22.69 -0.09 13.51
N GLU A 31 22.58 0.96 14.32
CA GLU A 31 21.78 0.96 15.55
C GLU A 31 20.33 1.35 15.23
N GLY A 32 19.36 0.59 15.75
CA GLY A 32 17.93 0.89 15.57
C GLY A 32 17.35 0.62 14.17
N VAL A 33 18.11 -0.01 13.27
CA VAL A 33 17.61 -0.42 11.95
C VAL A 33 16.70 -1.63 12.11
N VAL A 34 15.50 -1.58 11.51
CA VAL A 34 14.57 -2.71 11.50
C VAL A 34 15.23 -3.90 10.80
N SER A 35 15.50 -4.95 11.58
CA SER A 35 16.08 -6.19 11.06
C SER A 35 15.10 -6.84 10.08
N ARG A 36 15.59 -7.12 8.87
CA ARG A 36 14.83 -7.91 7.89
C ARG A 36 15.06 -9.39 8.18
N ASN A 37 14.02 -10.06 8.68
CA ASN A 37 14.03 -11.51 8.76
C ASN A 37 13.79 -12.10 7.36
N ILE A 38 14.87 -12.49 6.68
CA ILE A 38 14.81 -13.20 5.40
C ILE A 38 15.18 -14.65 5.69
N SER A 39 14.23 -15.57 5.57
CA SER A 39 14.54 -16.99 5.72
C SER A 39 15.37 -17.49 4.53
N TRP A 40 16.10 -18.59 4.70
CA TRP A 40 16.88 -19.18 3.62
C TRP A 40 16.00 -19.56 2.41
N SER A 41 14.82 -20.12 2.67
CA SER A 41 13.83 -20.42 1.63
C SER A 41 13.33 -19.17 0.90
N ASP A 42 13.15 -18.06 1.61
CA ASP A 42 12.70 -16.81 1.00
C ASP A 42 13.81 -16.22 0.13
N LEU A 43 15.07 -16.33 0.57
CA LEU A 43 16.21 -15.86 -0.21
C LEU A 43 16.29 -16.55 -1.58
N TRP A 44 16.07 -17.87 -1.63
CA TRP A 44 16.05 -18.64 -2.88
C TRP A 44 14.84 -18.35 -3.76
N ARG A 45 13.73 -17.91 -3.18
CA ARG A 45 12.52 -17.53 -3.93
C ARG A 45 12.60 -16.13 -4.52
N ILE A 46 13.47 -15.27 -3.99
CA ILE A 46 13.65 -13.91 -4.49
C ILE A 46 14.44 -13.96 -5.80
N PRO A 47 14.00 -13.26 -6.87
CA PRO A 47 14.77 -13.16 -8.10
C PRO A 47 16.18 -12.62 -7.85
N GLN A 48 17.19 -13.18 -8.51
CA GLN A 48 18.60 -12.84 -8.27
C GLN A 48 18.88 -11.33 -8.40
N ALA A 49 18.28 -10.68 -9.41
CA ALA A 49 18.39 -9.23 -9.60
C ALA A 49 17.87 -8.44 -8.39
N ARG A 50 16.80 -8.92 -7.74
CA ARG A 50 16.23 -8.29 -6.54
C ARG A 50 17.14 -8.49 -5.33
N VAL A 51 17.72 -9.68 -5.15
CA VAL A 51 18.69 -9.92 -4.06
C VAL A 51 19.92 -9.02 -4.24
N SER A 52 20.47 -8.97 -5.46
CA SER A 52 21.61 -8.13 -5.79
C SER A 52 21.33 -6.65 -5.53
N PHE A 53 20.17 -6.16 -6.00
CA PHE A 53 19.73 -4.79 -5.73
C PHE A 53 19.61 -4.51 -4.23
N LEU A 54 19.00 -5.41 -3.46
CA LEU A 54 18.81 -5.23 -2.02
C LEU A 54 20.15 -5.11 -1.29
N ILE A 55 21.10 -6.00 -1.57
CA ILE A 55 22.44 -5.97 -0.97
C ILE A 55 23.16 -4.68 -1.34
N ARG A 56 23.14 -4.31 -2.63
CA ARG A 56 23.80 -3.08 -3.10
C ARG A 56 23.15 -1.81 -2.52
N ALA A 57 21.84 -1.82 -2.32
CA ALA A 57 21.12 -0.70 -1.70
C ALA A 57 21.46 -0.57 -0.21
N THR A 58 21.59 -1.67 0.52
CA THR A 58 21.95 -1.63 1.95
C THR A 58 23.36 -1.10 2.17
N TYR A 59 24.30 -1.40 1.27
CA TYR A 59 25.70 -0.96 1.37
C TYR A 59 26.02 0.30 0.54
N ASP A 60 25.01 0.99 0.00
CA ASP A 60 25.16 2.17 -0.86
C ASP A 60 26.17 1.99 -2.02
N THR A 61 26.18 0.80 -2.62
CA THR A 61 27.05 0.47 -3.76
C THR A 61 26.31 0.50 -5.09
N LEU A 62 25.11 1.05 -5.12
CA LEU A 62 24.33 1.22 -6.36
C LEU A 62 24.97 2.30 -7.25
N PRO A 63 24.74 2.24 -8.57
CA PRO A 63 25.17 3.28 -9.51
C PRO A 63 24.36 4.56 -9.27
N CYS A 64 24.76 5.34 -8.27
CA CYS A 64 24.31 6.71 -8.07
C CYS A 64 25.44 7.69 -8.43
N PRO A 65 25.13 8.94 -8.81
CA PRO A 65 26.15 9.90 -9.22
C PRO A 65 27.27 10.09 -8.19
N ARG A 66 26.95 10.12 -6.89
CA ARG A 66 27.95 10.16 -5.81
C ARG A 66 28.91 8.97 -5.85
N ASN A 67 28.40 7.77 -6.10
CA ASN A 67 29.18 6.55 -6.11
C ASN A 67 29.99 6.43 -7.42
N LEU A 68 29.38 6.79 -8.55
CA LEU A 68 30.04 6.81 -9.86
C LEU A 68 31.21 7.81 -9.89
N ASN A 69 31.04 8.99 -9.30
CA ASN A 69 32.13 9.95 -9.13
C ASN A 69 33.28 9.34 -8.30
N GLN A 70 32.96 8.72 -7.18
CA GLN A 70 33.99 8.11 -6.35
C GLN A 70 34.77 6.98 -7.03
N TRP A 71 34.10 6.05 -7.72
CA TRP A 71 34.77 4.87 -8.28
C TRP A 71 35.38 5.11 -9.66
N PHE A 72 34.81 6.03 -10.45
CA PHE A 72 35.20 6.25 -11.85
C PHE A 72 35.64 7.69 -12.15
N GLY A 73 35.50 8.62 -11.22
CA GLY A 73 35.81 10.04 -11.44
C GLY A 73 34.77 10.79 -12.29
N ASN A 74 33.58 10.22 -12.47
CA ASN A 74 32.52 10.82 -13.30
C ASN A 74 31.80 11.97 -12.57
N GLU A 75 31.64 13.13 -13.22
CA GLU A 75 30.81 14.24 -12.70
C GLU A 75 29.33 14.11 -13.12
N GLU A 76 28.76 12.92 -12.90
CA GLU A 76 27.34 12.70 -13.17
C GLU A 76 26.45 13.46 -12.16
N SER A 77 25.23 13.78 -12.58
CA SER A 77 24.23 14.45 -11.75
C SER A 77 22.92 13.65 -11.72
N CYS A 78 22.00 14.00 -10.82
CA CYS A 78 20.70 13.34 -10.77
C CYS A 78 19.95 13.51 -12.10
N ALA A 79 19.57 12.41 -12.75
CA ALA A 79 18.85 12.44 -14.03
C ALA A 79 17.51 13.20 -14.01
N LEU A 80 16.92 13.42 -12.82
CA LEU A 80 15.67 14.16 -12.69
C LEU A 80 15.92 15.65 -12.44
N CYS A 81 16.68 15.97 -11.38
CA CYS A 81 16.82 17.35 -10.88
C CYS A 81 18.19 17.98 -11.11
N ASN A 82 19.10 17.29 -11.80
CA ASN A 82 20.47 17.71 -12.09
C ASN A 82 21.28 18.09 -10.84
N ALA A 83 20.90 17.59 -9.66
CA ALA A 83 21.67 17.81 -8.44
C ALA A 83 23.06 17.13 -8.57
N PRO A 84 24.16 17.87 -8.34
CA PRO A 84 25.51 17.31 -8.37
C PRO A 84 25.71 16.35 -7.20
N ASN A 85 26.53 15.31 -7.38
CA ASN A 85 26.90 14.35 -6.33
C ASN A 85 25.68 13.77 -5.56
N ALA A 86 24.60 13.47 -6.29
CA ALA A 86 23.39 12.91 -5.73
C ALA A 86 23.67 11.55 -5.06
N SER A 87 23.28 11.42 -3.79
CA SER A 87 23.36 10.18 -3.02
C SER A 87 22.25 9.20 -3.39
N LEU A 88 22.38 7.94 -3.00
CA LEU A 88 21.29 6.97 -3.15
C LEU A 88 20.02 7.43 -2.41
N GLN A 89 20.15 8.01 -1.21
CA GLN A 89 19.02 8.60 -0.49
C GLN A 89 18.33 9.71 -1.30
N HIS A 90 19.10 10.54 -2.01
CA HIS A 90 18.52 11.53 -2.90
C HIS A 90 17.67 10.88 -4.00
N ILE A 91 18.18 9.83 -4.66
CA ILE A 91 17.46 9.16 -5.74
C ILE A 91 16.20 8.43 -5.22
N LEU A 92 16.30 7.76 -4.07
CA LEU A 92 15.20 6.93 -3.55
C LEU A 92 14.11 7.74 -2.83
N SER A 93 14.45 8.84 -2.17
CA SER A 93 13.48 9.59 -1.34
C SER A 93 13.72 11.10 -1.23
N GLY A 94 14.87 11.63 -1.66
CA GLY A 94 15.25 13.04 -1.45
C GLY A 94 15.12 13.96 -2.67
N CYS A 95 14.83 13.44 -3.87
CA CYS A 95 14.73 14.23 -5.09
C CYS A 95 13.44 15.06 -5.11
N LYS A 96 13.58 16.38 -5.27
CA LYS A 96 12.47 17.35 -5.29
C LYS A 96 11.52 17.13 -6.48
N ILE A 97 12.06 16.83 -7.64
CA ILE A 97 11.26 16.61 -8.85
C ILE A 97 10.51 15.28 -8.77
N ALA A 98 11.15 14.23 -8.25
CA ALA A 98 10.47 12.96 -8.00
C ALA A 98 9.32 13.10 -6.98
N LEU A 99 9.50 13.97 -5.98
CA LEU A 99 8.45 14.31 -5.02
C LEU A 99 7.27 15.05 -5.70
N TYR A 100 7.56 16.11 -6.45
CA TYR A 100 6.54 16.91 -7.14
C TYR A 100 5.75 16.08 -8.16
N GLN A 101 6.42 15.21 -8.91
CA GLN A 101 5.79 14.29 -9.86
C GLN A 101 5.03 13.14 -9.17
N GLY A 102 5.10 13.02 -7.83
CA GLY A 102 4.42 11.96 -7.09
C GLY A 102 4.98 10.55 -7.31
N ARG A 103 6.20 10.39 -7.85
CA ARG A 103 6.80 9.08 -8.16
C ARG A 103 6.95 8.19 -6.93
N TYR A 104 7.16 8.78 -5.75
CA TYR A 104 7.26 8.03 -4.50
C TYR A 104 5.93 7.38 -4.08
N ARG A 105 4.79 7.99 -4.44
CA ARG A 105 3.47 7.43 -4.14
C ARG A 105 3.12 6.28 -5.06
N TRP A 106 3.67 6.24 -6.28
CA TRP A 106 3.31 5.23 -7.27
C TRP A 106 3.39 3.81 -6.72
N ARG A 107 4.52 3.39 -6.12
CA ARG A 107 4.68 2.03 -5.57
C ARG A 107 3.65 1.72 -4.47
N HIS A 108 3.35 2.71 -3.63
CA HIS A 108 2.36 2.59 -2.58
C HIS A 108 0.95 2.46 -3.17
N ASP A 109 0.61 3.30 -4.13
CA ASP A 109 -0.69 3.31 -4.80
C ASP A 109 -0.93 2.02 -5.60
N GLN A 110 0.12 1.44 -6.20
CA GLN A 110 0.05 0.11 -6.83
C GLN A 110 -0.33 -0.98 -5.82
N VAL A 111 0.26 -0.97 -4.62
CA VAL A 111 -0.07 -1.94 -3.56
C VAL A 111 -1.49 -1.73 -3.05
N LEU A 112 -1.88 -0.47 -2.79
CA LEU A 112 -3.25 -0.16 -2.40
C LEU A 112 -4.27 -0.61 -3.45
N ARG A 113 -3.96 -0.46 -4.74
CA ARG A 113 -4.83 -0.94 -5.82
C ARG A 113 -5.00 -2.45 -5.77
N LYS A 114 -3.93 -3.22 -5.57
CA LYS A 114 -4.03 -4.69 -5.42
C LYS A 114 -4.79 -5.13 -4.17
N LEU A 115 -4.62 -4.42 -3.06
CA LEU A 115 -5.40 -4.68 -1.85
C LEU A 115 -6.89 -4.37 -2.09
N ALA A 116 -7.20 -3.24 -2.73
CA ALA A 116 -8.57 -2.88 -3.08
C ALA A 116 -9.22 -3.90 -4.01
N GLU A 117 -8.52 -4.39 -5.03
CA GLU A 117 -8.99 -5.48 -5.92
C GLU A 117 -9.39 -6.73 -5.12
N VAL A 118 -8.55 -7.16 -4.17
CA VAL A 118 -8.83 -8.34 -3.32
C VAL A 118 -10.03 -8.10 -2.40
N LEU A 119 -10.14 -6.91 -1.82
CA LEU A 119 -11.25 -6.55 -0.93
C LEU A 119 -12.58 -6.46 -1.68
N GLU A 120 -12.59 -5.85 -2.86
CA GLU A 120 -13.79 -5.78 -3.71
C GLU A 120 -14.20 -7.17 -4.21
N GLY A 121 -13.24 -8.02 -4.59
CA GLY A 121 -13.53 -9.41 -4.92
C GLY A 121 -14.24 -10.16 -3.78
N ARG A 122 -13.81 -9.92 -2.52
CA ARG A 122 -14.49 -10.50 -1.35
C ARG A 122 -15.85 -9.89 -1.07
N ARG A 123 -16.01 -8.57 -1.22
CA ARG A 123 -17.30 -7.87 -1.06
C ARG A 123 -18.34 -8.39 -2.05
N GLN A 124 -17.97 -8.54 -3.31
CA GLN A 124 -18.85 -9.08 -4.36
C GLN A 124 -19.21 -10.54 -4.10
N GLY A 125 -18.26 -11.37 -3.63
CA GLY A 125 -18.53 -12.74 -3.21
C GLY A 125 -19.44 -12.87 -1.97
N SER A 126 -19.41 -11.88 -1.06
CA SER A 126 -20.33 -11.80 0.09
C SER A 126 -21.70 -11.20 -0.25
N THR A 127 -21.83 -10.52 -1.40
CA THR A 127 -23.11 -10.04 -1.93
C THR A 127 -23.71 -11.13 -2.81
N GLY A 128 -24.05 -12.27 -2.20
CA GLY A 128 -25.14 -13.08 -2.75
C GLY A 128 -26.42 -12.25 -2.78
N PRO A 129 -27.43 -12.57 -3.62
CA PRO A 129 -28.76 -11.98 -3.47
C PRO A 129 -29.17 -12.08 -2.00
N PRO A 130 -29.88 -11.08 -1.42
CA PRO A 130 -30.17 -11.04 0.01
C PRO A 130 -30.67 -12.40 0.45
N LEU A 131 -29.82 -13.13 1.18
CA LEU A 131 -30.22 -14.35 1.84
C LEU A 131 -31.30 -13.94 2.84
N SER A 132 -32.41 -14.65 2.74
CA SER A 132 -33.59 -14.63 3.60
C SER A 132 -33.46 -13.78 4.86
N GLU A 133 -34.38 -12.83 4.97
CA GLU A 133 -34.83 -12.11 6.15
C GLU A 133 -34.51 -12.77 7.49
N ASP A 134 -33.31 -12.55 8.02
CA ASP A 134 -33.11 -12.59 9.46
C ASP A 134 -33.32 -11.17 9.97
N CYS A 135 -34.58 -10.92 10.37
CA CYS A 135 -35.01 -9.70 11.00
C CYS A 135 -34.20 -9.47 12.29
N THR A 136 -33.11 -8.71 12.20
CA THR A 136 -32.40 -8.23 13.38
C THR A 136 -33.31 -7.25 14.13
N SER A 137 -33.81 -7.70 15.28
CA SER A 137 -34.58 -6.85 16.20
C SER A 137 -33.69 -5.76 16.77
N PHE A 138 -33.98 -4.49 16.46
CA PHE A 138 -33.38 -3.35 17.15
C PHE A 138 -34.14 -3.10 18.45
N VAL A 139 -33.43 -3.26 19.57
CA VAL A 139 -33.92 -2.87 20.90
C VAL A 139 -33.43 -1.46 21.18
N THR A 140 -34.37 -0.51 21.32
CA THR A 140 -34.09 0.81 21.88
C THR A 140 -34.14 0.75 23.40
N GLU A 141 -33.12 1.31 24.07
CA GLU A 141 -33.16 1.51 25.52
C GLU A 141 -34.33 2.44 25.87
N GLY A 142 -35.32 1.91 26.62
CA GLY A 142 -36.53 2.65 26.99
C GLY A 142 -37.86 1.87 26.95
N GLY A 143 -37.83 0.55 26.73
CA GLY A 143 -39.00 -0.33 26.96
C GLY A 143 -40.13 -0.26 25.94
N GLY A 144 -39.98 0.49 24.84
CA GLY A 144 -40.89 0.47 23.70
C GLY A 144 -40.37 -0.41 22.57
N GLN A 145 -41.20 -1.32 22.05
CA GLN A 145 -40.92 -2.06 20.82
C GLN A 145 -41.50 -1.29 19.63
N SER A 146 -40.65 -0.96 18.66
CA SER A 146 -41.07 -0.27 17.43
C SER A 146 -41.16 -1.26 16.27
N ILE A 147 -42.19 -1.11 15.43
CA ILE A 147 -42.41 -1.95 14.24
C ILE A 147 -42.32 -1.06 13.01
N LEU A 148 -41.52 -1.47 12.04
CA LEU A 148 -41.42 -0.82 10.73
C LEU A 148 -42.61 -1.21 9.85
N ALA A 149 -43.28 -0.22 9.28
CA ALA A 149 -44.32 -0.44 8.28
C ALA A 149 -43.70 -0.78 6.92
N GLN A 150 -44.17 -1.85 6.29
CA GLN A 150 -43.74 -2.26 4.95
C GLN A 150 -44.56 -1.55 3.88
N GLU A 151 -43.98 -1.33 2.71
CA GLU A 151 -44.71 -0.82 1.55
C GLU A 151 -45.71 -1.85 1.00
N THR A 152 -46.89 -1.39 0.64
CA THR A 152 -47.98 -2.24 0.15
C THR A 152 -47.75 -2.63 -1.31
N SER A 153 -47.42 -3.90 -1.60
CA SER A 153 -47.23 -4.40 -2.97
C SER A 153 -48.51 -4.94 -3.63
N VAL A 154 -49.54 -5.23 -2.83
CA VAL A 154 -50.81 -5.80 -3.29
C VAL A 154 -51.80 -4.70 -3.76
N PRO A 155 -52.34 -4.76 -4.99
CA PRO A 155 -53.18 -3.71 -5.56
C PRO A 155 -54.45 -3.39 -4.73
N SER A 156 -55.05 -4.42 -4.13
CA SER A 156 -56.25 -4.27 -3.30
C SER A 156 -56.02 -3.45 -2.02
N HIS A 157 -54.80 -3.49 -1.47
CA HIS A 157 -54.44 -2.75 -0.25
C HIS A 157 -53.81 -1.38 -0.56
N GLN A 158 -53.33 -1.16 -1.79
CA GLN A 158 -52.77 0.12 -2.22
C GLN A 158 -53.81 1.25 -2.25
N ALA A 159 -55.09 0.89 -2.42
CA ALA A 159 -56.22 1.81 -2.28
C ALA A 159 -56.45 2.28 -0.83
N LEU A 160 -56.01 1.51 0.17
CA LEU A 160 -56.16 1.82 1.60
C LEU A 160 -54.96 2.57 2.17
N GLY A 161 -53.78 2.42 1.57
CA GLY A 161 -52.58 3.14 1.99
C GLY A 161 -51.29 2.63 1.36
N LYS A 162 -50.24 3.48 1.43
CA LYS A 162 -48.91 3.19 0.89
C LYS A 162 -48.11 2.19 1.72
N SER A 163 -48.48 2.02 2.99
CA SER A 163 -47.77 1.15 3.92
C SER A 163 -48.76 0.37 4.78
N TYR A 164 -48.38 -0.84 5.18
CA TYR A 164 -49.17 -1.72 6.02
C TYR A 164 -48.33 -2.35 7.14
N ILE A 165 -48.99 -2.70 8.23
CA ILE A 165 -48.46 -3.53 9.32
C ILE A 165 -49.47 -4.64 9.57
N ALA A 166 -49.01 -5.89 9.63
CA ALA A 166 -49.87 -7.02 9.96
C ALA A 166 -50.38 -6.90 11.40
N ALA A 167 -51.70 -7.00 11.58
CA ALA A 167 -52.31 -6.97 12.91
C ALA A 167 -51.84 -8.13 13.81
N SER A 168 -51.43 -9.27 13.22
CA SER A 168 -50.84 -10.39 13.95
C SER A 168 -49.57 -10.00 14.70
N TYR A 169 -48.74 -9.13 14.11
CA TYR A 169 -47.50 -8.64 14.73
C TYR A 169 -47.78 -7.72 15.92
N VAL A 170 -48.75 -6.81 15.77
CA VAL A 170 -49.18 -5.91 16.84
C VAL A 170 -49.72 -6.73 18.03
N LYS A 171 -50.60 -7.70 17.74
CA LYS A 171 -51.23 -8.55 18.75
C LYS A 171 -50.21 -9.42 19.51
N PHE A 172 -49.18 -9.90 18.82
CA PHE A 172 -48.10 -10.67 19.45
C PHE A 172 -47.33 -9.83 20.48
N LEU A 173 -46.99 -8.59 20.15
CA LEU A 173 -46.22 -7.73 21.05
C LEU A 173 -47.07 -7.15 22.19
N GLU A 174 -48.35 -6.87 21.93
CA GLU A 174 -49.32 -6.53 22.99
C GLU A 174 -49.51 -7.68 23.99
N SER A 175 -49.51 -8.94 23.52
CA SER A 175 -49.59 -10.11 24.40
C SER A 175 -48.37 -10.27 25.31
N ALA A 176 -47.22 -9.74 24.89
CA ALA A 176 -46.00 -9.65 25.70
C ALA A 176 -45.98 -8.42 26.64
N GLY A 177 -47.08 -7.65 26.70
CA GLY A 177 -47.21 -6.46 27.55
C GLY A 177 -46.51 -5.21 27.00
N ALA A 178 -46.05 -5.24 25.73
CA ALA A 178 -45.39 -4.11 25.11
C ALA A 178 -46.38 -3.14 24.45
N ARG A 179 -46.05 -1.85 24.44
CA ARG A 179 -46.75 -0.84 23.64
C ARG A 179 -46.09 -0.71 22.28
N VAL A 180 -46.91 -0.68 21.23
CA VAL A 180 -46.45 -0.66 19.83
C VAL A 180 -46.55 0.76 19.27
N VAL A 181 -45.47 1.24 18.65
CA VAL A 181 -45.46 2.52 17.91
C VAL A 181 -45.17 2.24 16.42
N PRO A 182 -46.08 2.63 15.50
CA PRO A 182 -45.87 2.42 14.07
C PRO A 182 -44.85 3.43 13.52
N ILE A 183 -43.76 2.94 12.92
CA ILE A 183 -42.77 3.77 12.25
C ILE A 183 -43.03 3.72 10.75
N ARG A 184 -43.23 4.91 10.15
CA ARG A 184 -43.40 5.06 8.70
C ARG A 184 -42.05 4.82 8.02
N SER A 185 -42.02 3.90 7.05
CA SER A 185 -40.90 3.80 6.12
C SER A 185 -40.92 5.03 5.21
N THR A 186 -40.15 6.06 5.56
CA THR A 186 -39.82 7.14 4.63
C THR A 186 -38.50 6.78 3.98
N ASN A 187 -38.54 6.37 2.72
CA ASN A 187 -37.37 6.17 1.86
C ASN A 187 -36.58 7.49 1.57
N SER A 188 -36.67 8.50 2.43
CA SER A 188 -36.03 9.81 2.28
C SER A 188 -34.71 9.97 3.03
N VAL A 189 -34.15 8.91 3.62
CA VAL A 189 -32.81 8.96 4.25
C VAL A 189 -31.68 8.57 3.28
N LEU A 190 -32.01 8.12 2.05
CA LEU A 190 -31.04 7.96 0.95
C LEU A 190 -31.02 9.13 -0.04
N GLN A 191 -31.62 10.28 0.31
CA GLN A 191 -31.65 11.42 -0.60
C GLN A 191 -31.33 12.75 0.10
N ARG A 192 -30.10 12.85 0.62
CA ARG A 192 -29.36 14.13 0.70
C ARG A 192 -27.85 13.90 0.53
N ARG A 193 -27.37 13.95 -0.71
CA ARG A 193 -26.61 15.11 -1.20
C ARG A 193 -26.79 15.28 -2.71
N PRO A 194 -26.91 16.53 -3.20
CA PRO A 194 -27.32 16.86 -4.56
C PRO A 194 -26.20 16.63 -5.58
N ALA A 195 -26.60 16.16 -6.76
CA ALA A 195 -25.88 16.33 -8.00
C ALA A 195 -25.90 17.82 -8.42
N ASN A 196 -25.06 18.63 -7.77
CA ASN A 196 -24.53 19.90 -8.28
C ASN A 196 -23.53 20.46 -7.27
N LEU A 197 -22.28 20.02 -7.41
CA LEU A 197 -21.14 20.88 -7.16
C LEU A 197 -20.49 20.99 -8.54
N GLN A 198 -20.58 22.15 -9.20
CA GLN A 198 -19.64 22.49 -10.25
C GLN A 198 -18.23 22.43 -9.62
N LEU A 199 -17.57 21.28 -9.73
CA LEU A 199 -16.15 21.31 -10.03
C LEU A 199 -16.09 21.80 -11.47
N GLY A 200 -15.56 22.99 -11.68
CA GLY A 200 -15.20 23.43 -13.01
C GLY A 200 -14.36 22.35 -13.67
N ASP A 201 -14.67 22.08 -14.93
CA ASP A 201 -13.81 21.33 -15.81
C ASP A 201 -12.40 21.97 -15.75
N PRO A 202 -11.34 21.24 -15.37
CA PRO A 202 -10.09 21.46 -16.01
C PRO A 202 -10.18 20.70 -17.32
N GLU A 203 -10.55 21.42 -18.37
CA GLU A 203 -10.03 21.17 -19.70
C GLU A 203 -8.50 21.13 -19.56
N LEU A 204 -7.98 19.94 -19.32
CA LEU A 204 -6.57 19.61 -19.40
C LEU A 204 -6.47 18.51 -20.43
N ASP A 205 -6.15 18.95 -21.64
CA ASP A 205 -5.51 18.15 -22.67
C ASP A 205 -4.57 17.13 -22.03
N MET A 206 -5.01 15.88 -22.00
CA MET A 206 -4.09 14.75 -22.03
C MET A 206 -3.55 14.70 -23.45
N PRO A 207 -2.26 14.99 -23.69
CA PRO A 207 -1.66 14.60 -24.95
C PRO A 207 -1.70 13.07 -25.00
N ASP A 208 -2.45 12.59 -25.97
CA ASP A 208 -2.38 11.26 -26.54
C ASP A 208 -0.92 11.03 -26.93
N GLN A 209 -0.14 10.44 -26.02
CA GLN A 209 1.17 9.91 -26.31
C GLN A 209 1.11 8.46 -25.90
N LEU A 210 0.88 7.64 -26.93
CA LEU A 210 1.45 6.31 -27.08
C LEU A 210 2.59 6.09 -26.08
N GLU A 211 2.49 4.99 -25.34
CA GLU A 211 3.62 4.38 -24.68
C GLU A 211 4.79 4.34 -25.66
N SER A 212 5.76 5.25 -25.48
CA SER A 212 7.00 5.22 -26.23
C SER A 212 7.75 3.98 -25.74
N PRO A 213 8.14 3.05 -26.63
CA PRO A 213 8.94 1.88 -26.29
C PRO A 213 10.25 2.21 -25.56
N ALA A 214 10.69 3.48 -25.57
CA ALA A 214 11.91 3.96 -24.96
C ALA A 214 11.88 4.01 -23.41
N ASP A 215 10.72 4.21 -22.77
CA ASP A 215 10.65 4.36 -21.31
C ASP A 215 10.65 3.02 -20.55
N VAL A 216 10.09 1.98 -21.18
CA VAL A 216 10.22 0.58 -20.70
C VAL A 216 11.63 0.08 -21.00
N ALA A 217 12.20 0.44 -22.16
CA ALA A 217 13.60 0.16 -22.48
C ALA A 217 14.56 0.83 -21.50
N LEU A 218 14.30 2.02 -20.97
CA LEU A 218 15.19 2.68 -20.00
C LEU A 218 15.33 1.93 -18.66
N ILE A 219 14.30 1.22 -18.21
CA ILE A 219 14.37 0.41 -16.98
C ILE A 219 15.09 -0.92 -17.26
N ASP A 220 14.79 -1.56 -18.41
CA ASP A 220 15.43 -2.80 -18.81
C ASP A 220 16.89 -2.60 -19.26
N ASP A 221 17.23 -1.45 -19.86
CA ASP A 221 18.59 -1.00 -20.19
C ASP A 221 19.36 -0.55 -18.95
N PHE A 222 18.70 0.06 -17.96
CA PHE A 222 19.33 0.35 -16.67
C PHE A 222 19.68 -0.94 -15.91
N LEU A 223 18.82 -1.97 -16.00
CA LEU A 223 19.07 -3.29 -15.42
C LEU A 223 20.09 -4.10 -16.23
N HIS A 224 20.08 -4.05 -17.57
CA HIS A 224 21.07 -4.70 -18.44
C HIS A 224 22.44 -4.01 -18.37
N SER A 225 22.50 -2.67 -18.36
CA SER A 225 23.74 -1.91 -18.16
C SER A 225 24.34 -2.15 -16.77
N SER A 226 23.50 -2.34 -15.75
CA SER A 226 23.95 -2.75 -14.41
C SER A 226 24.48 -4.19 -14.39
N SER A 227 23.99 -5.07 -15.27
CA SER A 227 24.50 -6.44 -15.44
C SER A 227 25.85 -6.46 -16.17
N GLU A 228 25.99 -5.71 -17.26
CA GLU A 228 27.23 -5.63 -18.06
C GLU A 228 28.37 -4.91 -17.31
N LYS A 229 28.06 -3.83 -16.58
CA LYS A 229 29.06 -3.13 -15.75
C LYS A 229 29.45 -3.96 -14.52
N SER A 230 28.55 -4.81 -14.01
CA SER A 230 28.86 -5.77 -12.94
C SER A 230 29.64 -6.99 -13.44
N SER A 231 29.52 -7.38 -14.70
CA SER A 231 30.25 -8.52 -15.31
C SER A 231 31.73 -8.19 -15.57
N LYS A 232 32.08 -6.90 -15.73
CA LYS A 232 33.47 -6.42 -15.84
C LYS A 232 34.23 -6.34 -14.50
N MET A 233 33.61 -6.77 -13.41
CA MET A 233 34.20 -6.80 -12.08
C MET A 233 35.09 -8.06 -11.96
N THR A 234 36.31 -8.00 -12.52
CA THR A 234 37.34 -9.02 -12.32
C THR A 234 37.71 -9.10 -10.83
N PRO A 235 37.93 -10.29 -10.25
CA PRO A 235 38.36 -10.39 -8.86
C PRO A 235 39.80 -9.88 -8.75
N PHE A 236 39.98 -8.72 -8.13
CA PHE A 236 41.29 -8.24 -7.70
C PHE A 236 41.71 -9.10 -6.50
N ILE A 237 42.44 -10.17 -6.78
CA ILE A 237 43.37 -10.77 -5.82
C ILE A 237 44.67 -9.97 -5.95
N GLY A 238 44.97 -9.20 -4.92
CA GLY A 238 46.22 -8.47 -4.71
C GLY A 238 46.41 -8.27 -3.22
#